data_AF-A0AAX3JBU1-F1
#
_entry.id   AF-A0AAX3JBU1-F1
#
_cell.length_a   1.000
_cell.length_b   1.000
_cell.length_c   1.000
_cell.angle_alpha   90.00
_cell.angle_beta   90.00
_cell.angle_gamma   90.00
#
_symmetry.space_group_name_H-M   'P 1'
#
loop_
_entity.id
_entity.type
_entity.pdbx_description
1 polymer ?
#
loop_
_entity_poly.entity_id
_entity_poly.type
_entity_poly.pdbx_seq_one_letter_code
_entity_poly.pdbx_strand_id
1 'polypeptide(L)'
;MIFERFSNAALNNSASDSAFYIQLNSTGTRYLVSPQQTIAEVLLSARVDIMLSCEQGICGSCITEVIDGIPDHRDCVLTAEEKAENTQITLCCSRSRTPVLVLDL
;
A
#
# COMPACT_ATOMS: atom_id res chain seq x y z
N MET A 1 -26.57 0.42 25.43
CA MET A 1 -25.46 1.08 24.71
C MET A 1 -24.18 0.36 25.10
N ILE A 2 -23.75 -0.61 24.30
CA ILE A 2 -22.49 -1.31 24.53
C ILE A 2 -21.48 -0.63 23.60
N PHE A 3 -20.57 0.14 24.19
CA PHE A 3 -19.37 0.66 23.54
C PHE A 3 -18.23 -0.11 24.16
N GLU A 4 -17.73 -1.13 23.48
CA GLU A 4 -16.60 -1.92 23.95
C GLU A 4 -15.45 -1.82 22.95
N ARG A 5 -14.29 -1.54 23.55
CA ARG A 5 -13.13 -0.88 22.99
C ARG A 5 -12.23 -1.94 22.34
N PHE A 6 -12.02 -1.88 21.02
CA PHE A 6 -10.98 -2.66 20.36
C PHE A 6 -9.61 -2.05 20.66
N SER A 7 -9.06 -2.38 21.83
CA SER A 7 -7.65 -2.13 22.15
C SER A 7 -6.85 -3.39 21.81
N ASN A 8 -6.42 -3.52 20.56
CA ASN A 8 -5.30 -4.41 20.21
C ASN A 8 -3.98 -3.69 20.49
N ALA A 9 -3.65 -3.55 21.78
CA ALA A 9 -2.32 -3.15 22.22
C ALA A 9 -1.46 -4.40 22.38
N ALA A 10 -0.95 -4.93 21.26
CA ALA A 10 0.24 -5.76 21.21
C ALA A 10 0.54 -6.09 19.75
N LEU A 11 1.55 -5.47 19.12
CA LEU A 11 2.38 -6.12 18.11
C LEU A 11 3.77 -5.47 18.09
N ASN A 12 4.70 -6.20 18.71
CA ASN A 12 6.06 -6.47 18.28
C ASN A 12 6.84 -5.39 17.52
N ASN A 13 7.98 -5.06 18.12
CA ASN A 13 9.17 -4.48 17.52
C ASN A 13 9.72 -5.37 16.37
N SER A 14 9.03 -5.38 15.24
CA SER A 14 9.56 -5.79 13.95
C SER A 14 9.75 -4.51 13.14
N ALA A 15 10.99 -4.14 12.87
CA ALA A 15 11.30 -3.00 12.02
C ALA A 15 10.87 -3.27 10.57
N SER A 16 9.57 -3.20 10.24
CA SER A 16 9.10 -3.40 8.86
C SER A 16 7.63 -3.05 8.62
N ASP A 17 7.03 -2.06 9.28
CA ASP A 17 5.76 -1.45 8.82
C ASP A 17 5.73 0.04 9.21
N SER A 18 6.73 0.81 8.78
CA SER A 18 6.73 2.26 9.02
C SER A 18 5.57 2.94 8.29
N ALA A 19 5.12 4.08 8.85
CA ALA A 19 4.22 4.97 8.13
C ALA A 19 4.96 5.57 6.92
N PHE A 20 4.26 5.73 5.81
CA PHE A 20 4.78 6.35 4.60
C PHE A 20 3.68 7.13 3.89
N TYR A 21 4.06 7.98 2.94
CA TYR A 21 3.12 8.72 2.13
C TYR A 21 2.98 8.10 0.74
N ILE A 22 1.76 8.05 0.25
CA ILE A 22 1.47 7.82 -1.16
C ILE A 22 1.11 9.15 -1.80
N GLN A 23 1.67 9.45 -2.97
CA GLN A 23 1.33 10.63 -3.75
C GLN A 23 0.67 10.19 -5.06
N LEU A 24 -0.47 10.77 -5.39
CA LEU A 24 -1.09 10.60 -6.71
C LEU A 24 -0.37 11.50 -7.72
N ASN A 25 0.06 10.95 -8.84
CA ASN A 25 0.70 11.71 -9.91
C ASN A 25 -0.28 12.70 -10.57
N SER A 26 -1.55 12.30 -10.75
CA SER A 26 -2.57 13.11 -11.45
C SER A 26 -2.93 14.40 -10.70
N THR A 27 -3.02 14.33 -9.37
CA THR A 27 -3.47 15.45 -8.53
C THR A 27 -2.36 16.05 -7.66
N GLY A 28 -1.24 15.34 -7.47
CA GLY A 28 -0.21 15.68 -6.50
C GLY A 28 -0.62 15.46 -5.04
N THR A 29 -1.83 14.95 -4.78
CA THR A 29 -2.35 14.76 -3.42
C THR A 29 -1.58 13.67 -2.70
N ARG A 30 -1.25 13.91 -1.42
CA ARG A 30 -0.56 12.95 -0.57
C ARG A 30 -1.48 12.37 0.49
N TYR A 31 -1.46 11.06 0.65
CA TYR A 31 -2.15 10.35 1.72
C TYR A 31 -1.16 9.64 2.62
N LEU A 32 -1.40 9.71 3.92
CA LEU A 32 -0.59 9.00 4.91
C LEU A 32 -1.10 7.56 5.03
N VAL A 33 -0.21 6.60 4.82
CA VAL A 33 -0.45 5.17 5.06
C VAL A 33 0.13 4.81 6.42
N SER A 34 -0.76 4.53 7.37
CA SER A 34 -0.37 4.10 8.71
C SER A 34 0.26 2.69 8.68
N PRO A 35 1.05 2.31 9.70
CA PRO A 35 1.57 0.95 9.86
C PRO A 35 0.49 -0.14 9.79
N GLN A 36 -0.70 0.17 10.31
CA GLN A 36 -1.84 -0.74 10.40
C GLN A 36 -2.78 -0.70 9.19
N GLN A 37 -2.48 0.12 8.17
CA GLN A 37 -3.32 0.29 7.00
C GLN A 37 -2.54 -0.11 5.73
N THR A 38 -3.29 -0.61 4.76
CA THR A 38 -2.82 -0.88 3.40
C THR A 38 -2.95 0.37 2.53
N ILE A 39 -2.26 0.38 1.39
CA ILE A 39 -2.38 1.46 0.41
C ILE A 39 -3.82 1.49 -0.14
N ALA A 40 -4.38 0.31 -0.44
CA ALA A 40 -5.73 0.17 -0.95
C ALA A 40 -6.79 0.78 -0.01
N GLU A 41 -6.74 0.50 1.30
CA GLU A 41 -7.69 1.04 2.27
C GLU A 41 -7.66 2.58 2.34
N VAL A 42 -6.45 3.15 2.28
CA VAL A 42 -6.27 4.62 2.32
C VAL A 42 -6.82 5.27 1.06
N LEU A 43 -6.56 4.69 -0.12
CA LEU A 43 -7.07 5.19 -1.40
C LEU A 43 -8.60 5.06 -1.50
N LEU A 44 -9.17 3.93 -1.08
CA LEU A 44 -10.62 3.73 -1.04
C LEU A 44 -11.29 4.71 -0.06
N SER A 45 -10.69 4.94 1.11
CA SER A 45 -11.19 5.93 2.07
C SER A 45 -11.14 7.36 1.51
N ALA A 46 -10.16 7.65 0.66
CA ALA A 46 -10.04 8.90 -0.08
C ALA A 46 -10.96 8.97 -1.32
N ARG A 47 -11.76 7.93 -1.59
CA ARG A 47 -12.60 7.78 -2.80
C ARG A 47 -11.83 7.82 -4.12
N VAL A 48 -10.60 7.32 -4.10
CA VAL A 48 -9.81 7.07 -5.31
C VAL A 48 -10.26 5.74 -5.90
N ASP A 49 -10.56 5.74 -7.20
CA ASP A 49 -10.95 4.53 -7.92
C ASP A 49 -9.72 3.63 -8.10
N ILE A 50 -9.77 2.44 -7.51
CA ILE A 50 -8.71 1.43 -7.64
C ILE A 50 -9.33 0.07 -7.94
N MET A 51 -8.62 -0.72 -8.73
CA MET A 51 -8.99 -2.10 -9.01
C MET A 51 -8.61 -3.00 -7.83
N LEU A 52 -9.58 -3.48 -7.06
CA LEU A 52 -9.37 -4.38 -5.92
C LEU A 52 -10.25 -5.62 -6.06
N SER A 53 -9.71 -6.79 -5.72
CA SER A 53 -10.42 -8.07 -5.88
C SER A 53 -10.14 -9.05 -4.75
N CYS A 54 -8.95 -9.69 -4.72
CA CYS A 54 -8.66 -10.73 -3.72
C CYS A 54 -8.14 -10.22 -2.38
N GLU A 55 -7.58 -9.01 -2.35
CA GLU A 55 -6.94 -8.37 -1.20
C GLU A 55 -5.78 -9.16 -0.55
N GLN A 56 -5.30 -10.21 -1.22
CA GLN A 56 -4.33 -11.18 -0.69
C GLN A 56 -3.01 -11.18 -1.47
N GLY A 57 -2.84 -10.30 -2.47
CA GLY A 57 -1.62 -10.26 -3.28
C GLY A 57 -1.43 -11.46 -4.21
N ILE A 58 -2.52 -12.15 -4.59
CA ILE A 58 -2.48 -13.36 -5.44
C ILE A 58 -3.16 -13.21 -6.81
N CYS A 59 -4.04 -12.22 -7.00
CA CYS A 59 -4.80 -12.05 -8.24
C CYS A 59 -4.19 -11.04 -9.23
N GLY A 60 -3.36 -10.10 -8.76
CA GLY A 60 -2.77 -9.05 -9.58
C GLY A 60 -3.73 -7.93 -10.03
N SER A 61 -5.01 -7.96 -9.65
CA SER A 61 -5.98 -6.92 -10.06
C SER A 61 -5.61 -5.52 -9.56
N CYS A 62 -4.97 -5.42 -8.40
CA CYS A 62 -4.56 -4.16 -7.79
C CYS A 62 -3.12 -3.74 -8.12
N ILE A 63 -2.59 -4.19 -9.27
CA ILE A 63 -1.29 -3.71 -9.73
C ILE A 63 -1.45 -2.26 -10.20
N THR A 64 -0.54 -1.41 -9.77
CA THR A 64 -0.51 0.02 -10.12
C THR A 64 0.92 0.41 -10.43
N GLU A 65 1.08 1.32 -11.38
CA GLU A 65 2.40 1.82 -11.76
C GLU A 65 2.95 2.78 -10.70
N VAL A 66 4.26 2.69 -10.48
CA VAL A 66 5.04 3.50 -9.55
C VAL A 66 5.92 4.43 -10.37
N ILE A 67 5.73 5.73 -10.16
CA ILE A 67 6.50 6.79 -10.82
C ILE A 67 7.79 7.10 -10.04
N ASP A 68 7.75 7.02 -8.71
CA ASP A 68 8.90 7.31 -7.85
C ASP A 68 8.79 6.59 -6.49
N GLY A 69 9.93 6.26 -5.90
CA GLY A 69 10.06 5.49 -4.65
C GLY A 69 10.34 4.00 -4.86
N ILE A 70 10.56 3.29 -3.75
CA ILE A 70 10.90 1.86 -3.75
C ILE A 70 9.80 1.07 -3.06
N PRO A 71 8.99 0.29 -3.79
CA PRO A 71 8.02 -0.63 -3.22
C PRO A 71 8.64 -1.68 -2.29
N ASP A 72 7.93 -2.00 -1.21
CA ASP A 72 8.15 -3.22 -0.43
C ASP A 72 7.16 -4.28 -0.91
N HIS A 73 7.56 -5.03 -1.92
CA HIS A 73 6.74 -6.07 -2.54
C HIS A 73 6.43 -7.21 -1.57
N ARG A 74 5.14 -7.44 -1.31
CA ARG A 74 4.64 -8.56 -0.48
C ARG A 74 3.70 -9.49 -1.23
N ASP A 75 3.52 -9.26 -2.53
CA ASP A 75 2.71 -10.11 -3.40
C ASP A 75 3.46 -11.34 -3.92
N CYS A 76 2.66 -12.27 -4.44
CA CYS A 76 3.14 -13.49 -5.10
C CYS A 76 2.93 -13.46 -6.62
N VAL A 77 2.53 -12.32 -7.20
CA VAL A 77 2.15 -12.22 -8.61
C VAL A 77 3.25 -11.65 -9.48
N LEU A 78 4.02 -10.68 -8.98
CA LEU A 78 5.15 -10.11 -9.72
C LEU A 78 6.37 -11.04 -9.59
N THR A 79 7.05 -11.25 -10.72
CA THR A 79 8.32 -11.96 -10.79
C THR A 79 9.44 -11.20 -10.07
N ALA A 80 10.57 -11.86 -9.82
CA ALA A 80 11.70 -11.21 -9.18
C ALA A 80 12.28 -10.06 -10.05
N GLU A 81 12.23 -10.20 -11.37
CA GLU A 81 12.67 -9.17 -12.32
C GLU A 81 11.75 -7.94 -12.25
N GLU A 82 10.43 -8.14 -12.32
CA GLU A 82 9.45 -7.06 -12.21
C GLU A 82 9.55 -6.33 -10.86
N LYS A 83 9.76 -7.08 -9.76
CA LYS A 83 9.98 -6.50 -8.42
C LYS A 83 11.29 -5.71 -8.32
N ALA A 84 12.30 -6.04 -9.12
CA ALA A 84 13.58 -5.32 -9.12
C ALA A 84 13.50 -3.99 -9.89
N GLU A 85 12.59 -3.88 -10.86
CA GLU A 85 12.36 -2.66 -11.63
C GLU A 85 11.70 -1.54 -10.81
N ASN A 86 10.97 -1.90 -9.73
CA ASN A 86 10.24 -0.95 -8.87
C ASN A 86 9.22 -0.07 -9.61
N THR A 87 8.80 -0.46 -10.82
CA THR A 87 7.86 0.30 -11.67
C THR A 87 6.40 -0.05 -11.40
N GLN A 88 6.13 -1.09 -10.60
CA GLN A 88 4.78 -1.56 -10.30
C GLN A 88 4.66 -1.96 -8.83
N ILE A 89 3.45 -1.91 -8.29
CA ILE A 89 3.16 -2.34 -6.93
C ILE A 89 1.74 -2.88 -6.82
N THR A 90 1.54 -3.84 -5.92
CA THR A 90 0.21 -4.34 -5.52
C THR A 90 -0.33 -3.58 -4.30
N LEU A 91 -1.41 -2.82 -4.47
CA LEU A 91 -1.92 -1.91 -3.42
C LEU A 91 -2.48 -2.61 -2.18
N CYS A 92 -2.91 -3.87 -2.30
CA CYS A 92 -3.60 -4.58 -1.22
C CYS A 92 -2.70 -5.10 -0.10
N CYS A 93 -1.43 -5.39 -0.41
CA CYS A 93 -0.53 -6.04 0.55
C CYS A 93 0.88 -5.44 0.56
N SER A 94 1.33 -4.83 -0.54
CA SER A 94 2.66 -4.24 -0.62
C SER A 94 2.70 -2.87 0.05
N ARG A 95 3.90 -2.46 0.44
CA ARG A 95 4.15 -1.18 1.14
C ARG A 95 5.26 -0.41 0.44
N SER A 96 5.86 0.54 1.14
CA SER A 96 6.98 1.33 0.65
C SER A 96 8.20 1.17 1.56
N ARG A 97 9.37 1.03 0.94
CA ARG A 97 10.69 1.13 1.62
C ARG A 97 11.14 2.59 1.72
N THR A 98 10.63 3.45 0.85
CA THR A 98 10.87 4.90 0.88
C THR A 98 9.79 5.63 1.69
N PRO A 99 10.09 6.82 2.25
CA PRO A 99 9.10 7.61 2.98
C PRO A 99 7.92 8.10 2.12
N VAL A 100 8.13 8.20 0.81
CA VAL A 100 7.11 8.59 -0.17
C VAL A 100 7.15 7.61 -1.34
N LEU A 101 5.98 7.23 -1.84
CA LEU A 101 5.78 6.45 -3.06
C LEU A 101 4.82 7.22 -3.97
N VAL A 102 5.21 7.48 -5.21
CA VAL A 102 4.37 8.18 -6.19
C VAL A 102 3.75 7.15 -7.12
N LEU A 103 2.42 7.15 -7.22
CA LEU A 103 1.65 6.22 -8.04
C LEU A 103 1.08 6.93 -9.26
N ASP A 104 1.02 6.24 -10.39
CA ASP A 104 0.38 6.77 -11.61
C ASP A 104 -1.15 6.64 -11.53
N LEU A 105 -1.72 7.45 -10.64
CA LEU A 105 -3.14 7.60 -10.34
C LEU A 105 -3.48 9.07 -10.24
#